data_AF-A0A1F7S206-F1
#
_entry.id   AF-A0A1F7S206-F1
#
_cell.length_a   1.000
_cell.length_b   1.000
_cell.length_c   1.000
_cell.angle_alpha   90.00
_cell.angle_beta   90.00
_cell.angle_gamma   90.00
#
_symmetry.space_group_name_H-M   'P 1'
#
loop_
_entity.id
_entity.type
_entity.pdbx_description
1 polymer ?
#
loop_
_entity_poly.entity_id
_entity_poly.type
_entity_poly.pdbx_seq_one_letter_code
_entity_poly.pdbx_strand_id
1 'polypeptide(L)'
;FDQNPEWKDDEVVVFYVKNEYENLIKKTVRDLALKKQVRIDGRNFDEIRNINIDVGFLPRTHGSSLFTRGETQSLAVLTLGTVSDEQRVDDVLGETSKSFMLHYNFPPFSVGEAKFMRAPGRREIGHGNLAERAIVPIIPQNSVFPYTIRIVSDILESNGSSSMATVCGATLSLMDAGVPIKAPVAGIAMGLVAEDGEFVVFSDIIGLEDHVGDMDFKVAGSKKGITAIQMDLKIAGISMDIIRKALKQAYEGRLHILGKMESALPEPRASLPEHAPRIIIVEVPKEKIGEVIGPGGKTIRGIIEQTGVEKIDISDEDGKVYILSNDAESAAHAEKIVRSLTEEAVIGKTYMGTVKRIEDYGAFIEILPGKDGLLHV
;
A
#
# COMPACT_ATOMS: atom_id res chain seq x y z
N PHE A 1 39.74 -34.72 -18.52
CA PHE A 1 39.45 -33.57 -19.41
C PHE A 1 39.87 -33.87 -20.85
N ASP A 2 41.08 -34.36 -21.14
CA ASP A 2 41.58 -34.48 -22.53
C ASP A 2 41.15 -35.70 -23.38
N GLN A 3 40.26 -36.58 -22.90
CA GLN A 3 39.95 -37.83 -23.63
C GLN A 3 38.48 -38.00 -24.05
N ASN A 4 37.65 -36.97 -23.93
CA ASN A 4 36.24 -37.09 -24.24
C ASN A 4 35.87 -36.27 -25.50
N PRO A 5 35.62 -36.90 -26.66
CA PRO A 5 35.51 -36.23 -27.96
C PRO A 5 34.27 -35.32 -28.12
N GLU A 6 33.33 -35.37 -27.17
CA GLU A 6 32.16 -34.47 -27.11
C GLU A 6 32.46 -33.07 -26.52
N TRP A 7 33.65 -32.87 -25.94
CA TRP A 7 34.01 -31.64 -25.19
C TRP A 7 34.82 -30.64 -26.03
N LYS A 8 34.61 -30.63 -27.35
CA LYS A 8 35.23 -29.66 -28.27
C LYS A 8 34.47 -28.33 -28.38
N ASP A 9 33.31 -28.24 -27.74
CA ASP A 9 32.47 -27.07 -27.77
C ASP A 9 32.68 -26.27 -26.47
N ASP A 10 33.36 -25.13 -26.58
CA ASP A 10 33.71 -24.28 -25.43
C ASP A 10 32.47 -23.89 -24.62
N GLU A 11 31.30 -23.77 -25.26
CA GLU A 11 30.04 -23.48 -24.58
C GLU A 11 29.60 -24.59 -23.62
N VAL A 12 29.82 -25.85 -23.99
CA VAL A 12 29.47 -27.03 -23.17
C VAL A 12 30.41 -27.10 -21.96
N VAL A 13 31.71 -26.87 -22.15
CA VAL A 13 32.69 -26.83 -21.06
C VAL A 13 32.35 -25.72 -20.07
N VAL A 14 32.07 -24.50 -20.57
CA VAL A 14 31.69 -23.36 -19.73
C VAL A 14 30.42 -23.64 -18.93
N PHE A 15 29.42 -24.27 -19.54
CA PHE A 15 28.18 -24.67 -18.85
C PHE A 15 28.46 -25.61 -17.66
N TYR A 16 29.23 -26.69 -17.87
CA TYR A 16 29.54 -27.64 -16.80
C TYR A 16 30.41 -27.02 -15.70
N VAL A 17 31.43 -26.24 -16.07
CA VAL A 17 32.29 -25.55 -15.08
C VAL A 17 31.47 -24.58 -14.23
N LYS A 18 30.56 -23.81 -14.85
CA LYS A 18 29.67 -22.90 -14.13
C LYS A 18 28.77 -23.66 -13.14
N ASN A 19 28.17 -24.76 -13.57
CA ASN A 19 27.30 -25.57 -12.71
C ASN A 19 28.06 -26.20 -11.53
N GLU A 20 29.26 -26.74 -11.76
CA GLU A 20 30.11 -27.27 -10.68
C GLU A 20 30.57 -26.18 -9.71
N TYR A 21 30.86 -24.98 -10.21
CA TYR A 21 31.18 -23.83 -9.37
C TYR A 21 29.99 -23.39 -8.51
N GLU A 22 28.79 -23.32 -9.08
CA GLU A 22 27.56 -23.03 -8.33
C GLU A 22 27.26 -24.10 -7.27
N ASN A 23 27.45 -25.38 -7.60
CA ASN A 23 27.33 -26.49 -6.65
C ASN A 23 28.36 -26.38 -5.51
N LEU A 24 29.60 -25.99 -5.82
CA LEU A 24 30.64 -25.78 -4.82
C LEU A 24 30.29 -24.62 -3.88
N ILE A 25 29.77 -23.50 -4.41
CA ILE A 25 29.29 -22.38 -3.59
C ILE A 25 28.18 -22.87 -2.67
N LYS A 26 27.16 -23.54 -3.23
CA LYS A 26 26.03 -24.07 -2.46
C LYS A 26 26.51 -24.99 -1.33
N LYS A 27 27.38 -25.94 -1.64
CA LYS A 27 27.94 -26.87 -0.65
C LYS A 27 28.72 -26.14 0.44
N THR A 28 29.57 -25.18 0.04
CA THR A 28 30.41 -24.42 0.98
C THR A 28 29.56 -23.60 1.96
N VAL A 29 28.55 -22.88 1.46
CA VAL A 29 27.65 -22.09 2.32
C VAL A 29 26.87 -22.97 3.28
N ARG A 30 26.38 -24.12 2.81
CA ARG A 30 25.65 -25.08 3.65
C ARG A 30 26.55 -25.72 4.71
N ASP A 31 27.78 -26.11 4.34
CA ASP A 31 28.77 -26.64 5.27
C ASP A 31 29.16 -25.61 6.35
N LEU A 32 29.28 -24.33 5.98
CA LEU A 32 29.50 -23.24 6.95
C LEU A 32 28.35 -23.14 7.95
N ALA A 33 27.11 -23.16 7.47
CA ALA A 33 25.94 -23.07 8.32
C ALA A 33 25.74 -24.29 9.23
N LEU A 34 25.77 -25.50 8.66
CA LEU A 34 25.47 -26.74 9.37
C LEU A 34 26.64 -27.18 10.26
N LYS A 35 27.86 -27.27 9.71
CA LYS A 35 29.01 -27.84 10.42
C LYS A 35 29.77 -26.82 11.26
N LYS A 36 29.99 -25.62 10.72
CA LYS A 36 30.75 -24.58 11.43
C LYS A 36 29.87 -23.67 12.28
N GLN A 37 28.55 -23.72 12.13
CA GLN A 37 27.59 -22.85 12.83
C GLN A 37 27.91 -21.36 12.64
N VAL A 38 28.39 -20.98 11.44
CA VAL A 38 28.77 -19.61 11.08
C VAL A 38 28.04 -19.19 9.81
N ARG A 39 27.53 -17.96 9.83
CA ARG A 39 26.87 -17.32 8.69
C ARG A 39 27.88 -16.59 7.81
N ILE A 40 27.55 -16.39 6.54
CA ILE A 40 28.48 -15.83 5.53
C ILE A 40 28.97 -14.43 5.90
N ASP A 41 28.08 -13.62 6.48
CA ASP A 41 28.37 -12.24 6.91
C ASP A 41 28.78 -12.16 8.40
N GLY A 42 28.96 -13.30 9.08
CA GLY A 42 29.39 -13.38 10.47
C GLY A 42 28.30 -13.13 11.52
N ARG A 43 27.05 -12.86 11.13
CA ARG A 43 25.94 -12.69 12.09
C ARG A 43 25.53 -14.01 12.73
N ASN A 44 24.86 -13.92 13.87
CA ASN A 44 24.12 -15.07 14.41
C ASN A 44 22.92 -15.44 13.51
N PHE A 45 22.40 -16.65 13.68
CA PHE A 45 21.27 -17.13 12.86
C PHE A 45 19.96 -16.41 13.15
N ASP A 46 19.78 -15.87 14.34
CA ASP A 46 18.60 -15.11 14.78
C ASP A 46 18.75 -13.59 14.60
N GLU A 47 19.96 -13.12 14.29
CA GLU A 47 20.32 -11.72 14.24
C GLU A 47 19.83 -11.02 12.97
N ILE A 48 19.16 -9.88 13.17
CA ILE A 48 18.64 -9.01 12.11
C ILE A 48 19.67 -7.93 11.80
N ARG A 49 19.81 -7.57 10.51
CA ARG A 49 20.71 -6.49 10.09
C ARG A 49 20.28 -5.15 10.68
N ASN A 50 21.23 -4.21 10.73
CA ASN A 50 20.95 -2.83 11.15
C ASN A 50 19.80 -2.22 10.36
N ILE A 51 18.90 -1.55 11.07
CA ILE A 51 17.70 -0.92 10.52
C ILE A 51 17.81 0.59 10.71
N ASN A 52 17.74 1.33 9.60
CA ASN A 52 17.66 2.78 9.57
C ASN A 52 16.33 3.17 8.92
N ILE A 53 15.64 4.14 9.54
CA ILE A 53 14.30 4.55 9.12
C ILE A 53 14.25 6.07 9.11
N ASP A 54 13.87 6.64 7.97
CA ASP A 54 13.52 8.04 7.83
C ASP A 54 12.06 8.15 7.35
N VAL A 55 11.33 9.14 7.85
CA VAL A 55 9.91 9.40 7.49
C VAL A 55 9.70 10.87 7.14
N GLY A 56 8.76 11.15 6.24
CA GLY A 56 8.35 12.53 5.93
C GLY A 56 9.42 13.40 5.28
N PHE A 57 10.42 12.81 4.61
CA PHE A 57 11.55 13.56 4.03
C PHE A 57 11.26 14.11 2.63
N LEU A 58 10.25 13.58 1.93
CA LEU A 58 9.84 14.10 0.63
C LEU A 58 8.83 15.25 0.80
N PRO A 59 9.10 16.46 0.27
CA PRO A 59 8.36 17.67 0.64
C PRO A 59 6.94 17.75 0.08
N ARG A 60 6.61 17.00 -0.98
CA ARG A 60 5.34 17.10 -1.71
C ARG A 60 4.47 15.86 -1.63
N THR A 61 4.94 14.80 -1.00
CA THR A 61 4.19 13.55 -0.89
C THR A 61 3.24 13.60 0.31
N HIS A 62 2.12 12.90 0.23
CA HIS A 62 1.22 12.78 1.38
C HIS A 62 1.84 11.93 2.48
N GLY A 63 2.54 10.85 2.14
CA GLY A 63 3.39 10.14 3.10
C GLY A 63 4.65 9.65 2.43
N SER A 64 5.75 9.62 3.17
CA SER A 64 7.00 9.04 2.69
C SER A 64 7.73 8.30 3.79
N SER A 65 8.38 7.21 3.43
CA SER A 65 9.37 6.57 4.30
C SER A 65 10.51 5.98 3.49
N LEU A 66 11.69 5.97 4.09
CA LEU A 66 12.86 5.26 3.63
C LEU A 66 13.20 4.20 4.69
N PHE A 67 12.85 2.95 4.39
CA PHE A 67 13.17 1.82 5.26
C PHE A 67 14.40 1.11 4.73
N THR A 68 15.48 1.11 5.50
CA THR A 68 16.73 0.43 5.16
C THR A 68 17.03 -0.65 6.19
N ARG A 69 17.23 -1.89 5.75
CA ARG A 69 17.67 -3.02 6.58
C ARG A 69 18.88 -3.69 5.94
N GLY A 70 20.05 -3.48 6.54
CA GLY A 70 21.32 -3.83 5.91
C GLY A 70 21.44 -3.16 4.54
N GLU A 71 21.63 -3.96 3.50
CA GLU A 71 21.71 -3.51 2.09
C GLU A 71 20.38 -3.77 1.36
N THR A 72 19.24 -3.66 2.05
CA THR A 72 17.91 -3.73 1.45
C THR A 72 17.15 -2.46 1.80
N GLN A 73 16.85 -1.64 0.80
CA GLN A 73 16.25 -0.32 0.98
C GLN A 73 14.97 -0.18 0.15
N SER A 74 13.90 0.24 0.81
CA SER A 74 12.61 0.54 0.20
C SER A 74 12.23 1.99 0.47
N LEU A 75 12.06 2.76 -0.61
CA LEU A 75 11.43 4.06 -0.60
C LEU A 75 9.94 3.87 -0.84
N ALA A 76 9.13 4.06 0.19
CA ALA A 76 7.67 3.96 0.10
C ALA A 76 7.05 5.36 0.09
N VAL A 77 6.34 5.67 -0.99
CA VAL A 77 5.60 6.93 -1.17
C VAL A 77 4.11 6.64 -1.17
N LEU A 78 3.36 7.39 -0.37
CA LEU A 78 1.92 7.28 -0.27
C LEU A 78 1.24 8.51 -0.88
N THR A 79 0.22 8.23 -1.68
CA THR A 79 -0.69 9.22 -2.26
C THR A 79 -2.13 8.91 -1.86
N LEU A 80 -2.81 9.87 -1.25
CA LEU A 80 -4.25 9.87 -1.02
C LEU A 80 -4.99 10.45 -2.25
N GLY A 81 -6.13 9.85 -2.57
CA GLY A 81 -7.02 10.23 -3.67
C GLY A 81 -8.48 9.96 -3.31
N THR A 82 -9.36 10.07 -4.31
CA THR A 82 -10.82 9.95 -4.14
C THR A 82 -11.38 8.64 -4.66
N VAL A 83 -12.70 8.47 -4.54
CA VAL A 83 -13.44 7.33 -5.10
C VAL A 83 -13.20 7.16 -6.61
N SER A 84 -13.01 8.25 -7.35
CA SER A 84 -12.73 8.16 -8.79
C SER A 84 -11.28 7.84 -9.13
N ASP A 85 -10.38 7.84 -8.14
CA ASP A 85 -9.02 7.32 -8.27
C ASP A 85 -8.93 5.82 -7.92
N GLU A 86 -10.05 5.18 -7.55
CA GLU A 86 -10.10 3.74 -7.32
C GLU A 86 -9.75 2.98 -8.61
N GLN A 87 -8.99 1.90 -8.44
CA GLN A 87 -8.68 1.04 -9.56
C GLN A 87 -9.88 0.15 -9.85
N ARG A 88 -10.48 0.32 -11.03
CA ARG A 88 -11.45 -0.63 -11.58
C ARG A 88 -10.72 -1.87 -12.07
N VAL A 89 -11.12 -3.03 -11.55
CA VAL A 89 -10.59 -4.34 -11.91
C VAL A 89 -11.74 -5.11 -12.56
N ASP A 90 -11.63 -5.28 -13.88
CA ASP A 90 -12.51 -6.14 -14.66
C ASP A 90 -11.88 -7.52 -14.75
N ASP A 91 -12.48 -8.50 -14.07
CA ASP A 91 -12.03 -9.88 -14.06
C ASP A 91 -13.16 -10.85 -14.47
N VAL A 92 -12.84 -12.14 -14.49
CA VAL A 92 -13.80 -13.18 -14.90
C VAL A 92 -14.99 -13.30 -13.93
N LEU A 93 -14.82 -12.84 -12.68
CA LEU A 93 -15.85 -12.89 -11.63
C LEU A 93 -16.73 -11.62 -11.64
N GLY A 94 -16.27 -10.54 -12.26
CA GLY A 94 -17.02 -9.32 -12.52
C GLY A 94 -16.17 -8.07 -12.39
N GLU A 95 -16.84 -6.91 -12.41
CA GLU A 95 -16.20 -5.64 -12.14
C GLU A 95 -16.12 -5.40 -10.62
N THR A 96 -14.92 -5.18 -10.10
CA THR A 96 -14.68 -4.76 -8.72
C THR A 96 -13.88 -3.45 -8.70
N SER A 97 -14.02 -2.68 -7.63
CA SER A 97 -13.17 -1.49 -7.40
C SER A 97 -12.23 -1.74 -6.23
N LYS A 98 -11.06 -1.12 -6.31
CA LYS A 98 -9.99 -1.27 -5.33
C LYS A 98 -9.52 0.10 -4.84
N SER A 99 -9.84 0.39 -3.57
CA SER A 99 -9.48 1.62 -2.89
C SER A 99 -8.06 1.62 -2.30
N PHE A 100 -7.43 0.46 -2.15
CA PHE A 100 -6.05 0.34 -1.69
C PHE A 100 -5.17 -0.31 -2.75
N MET A 101 -4.16 0.40 -3.23
CA MET A 101 -3.24 -0.07 -4.25
C MET A 101 -1.80 -0.05 -3.72
N LEU A 102 -1.07 -1.15 -3.87
CA LEU A 102 0.36 -1.19 -3.62
C LEU A 102 1.11 -1.58 -4.89
N HIS A 103 1.88 -0.64 -5.43
CA HIS A 103 2.77 -0.86 -6.56
C HIS A 103 4.19 -1.03 -6.06
N TYR A 104 4.86 -2.03 -6.59
CA TYR A 104 6.23 -2.39 -6.24
C TYR A 104 7.09 -2.31 -7.50
N ASN A 105 8.19 -1.56 -7.43
CA ASN A 105 9.13 -1.40 -8.53
C ASN A 105 10.51 -1.90 -8.10
N PHE A 106 11.17 -2.66 -8.97
CA PHE A 106 12.51 -3.19 -8.73
C PHE A 106 13.47 -2.72 -9.83
N PRO A 107 13.95 -1.47 -9.74
CA PRO A 107 14.83 -0.94 -10.75
C PRO A 107 16.18 -1.70 -10.77
N PRO A 108 16.81 -1.90 -11.95
CA PRO A 108 18.03 -2.70 -12.08
C PRO A 108 19.22 -2.22 -11.24
N PHE A 109 19.30 -0.91 -10.99
CA PHE A 109 20.39 -0.33 -10.18
C PHE A 109 20.34 -0.81 -8.72
N SER A 110 19.18 -1.29 -8.23
CA SER A 110 19.04 -1.79 -6.86
C SER A 110 19.89 -3.03 -6.55
N VAL A 111 20.32 -3.74 -7.61
CA VAL A 111 21.26 -4.87 -7.55
C VAL A 111 22.59 -4.56 -8.24
N GLY A 112 22.83 -3.29 -8.59
CA GLY A 112 24.05 -2.85 -9.29
C GLY A 112 24.12 -3.25 -10.77
N GLU A 113 22.99 -3.61 -11.39
CA GLU A 113 22.95 -4.04 -12.79
C GLU A 113 22.42 -2.94 -13.72
N ALA A 114 22.86 -2.94 -14.98
CA ALA A 114 22.31 -2.12 -16.04
C ALA A 114 21.38 -2.95 -16.93
N LYS A 115 20.06 -2.72 -16.86
CA LYS A 115 19.04 -3.36 -17.69
C LYS A 115 18.05 -2.33 -18.22
N PHE A 116 17.34 -2.68 -19.29
CA PHE A 116 16.27 -1.83 -19.82
C PHE A 116 15.14 -1.67 -18.80
N MET A 117 14.71 -0.43 -18.55
CA MET A 117 13.49 -0.14 -17.81
C MET A 117 12.28 -0.52 -18.69
N ARG A 118 11.54 -1.55 -18.29
CA ARG A 118 10.32 -2.00 -18.95
C ARG A 118 9.16 -1.96 -17.96
N ALA A 119 7.96 -2.30 -18.44
CA ALA A 119 6.81 -2.49 -17.57
C ALA A 119 7.09 -3.56 -16.50
N PRO A 120 6.40 -3.50 -15.33
CA PRO A 120 6.63 -4.44 -14.24
C PRO A 120 6.49 -5.90 -14.66
N GLY A 121 7.48 -6.71 -14.32
CA GLY A 121 7.49 -8.14 -14.55
C GLY A 121 6.66 -8.93 -13.53
N ARG A 122 6.54 -10.25 -13.76
CA ARG A 122 5.78 -11.15 -12.88
C ARG A 122 6.24 -11.10 -11.41
N ARG A 123 7.56 -11.00 -11.15
CA ARG A 123 8.11 -10.97 -9.79
C ARG A 123 7.76 -9.68 -9.06
N GLU A 124 7.82 -8.54 -9.75
CA GLU A 124 7.47 -7.24 -9.18
C GLU A 124 6.00 -7.18 -8.78
N ILE A 125 5.11 -7.64 -9.68
CA ILE A 125 3.68 -7.77 -9.40
C ILE A 125 3.44 -8.76 -8.23
N GLY A 126 4.15 -9.89 -8.21
CA GLY A 126 4.04 -10.88 -7.14
C GLY A 126 4.46 -10.34 -5.76
N HIS A 127 5.57 -9.61 -5.69
CA HIS A 127 6.04 -8.97 -4.45
C HIS A 127 5.10 -7.83 -4.01
N GLY A 128 4.61 -7.02 -4.96
CA GLY A 128 3.60 -6.00 -4.69
C GLY A 128 2.34 -6.61 -4.08
N ASN A 129 1.80 -7.66 -4.70
CA ASN A 129 0.61 -8.37 -4.19
C ASN A 129 0.83 -9.00 -2.81
N LEU A 130 2.02 -9.54 -2.52
CA LEU A 130 2.35 -10.06 -1.19
C LEU A 130 2.33 -8.95 -0.14
N ALA A 131 3.01 -7.83 -0.42
CA ALA A 131 3.04 -6.70 0.49
C ALA A 131 1.65 -6.08 0.66
N GLU A 132 0.87 -6.00 -0.40
CA GLU A 132 -0.50 -5.50 -0.36
C GLU A 132 -1.37 -6.35 0.56
N ARG A 133 -1.35 -7.68 0.40
CA ARG A 133 -2.08 -8.62 1.26
C ARG A 133 -1.66 -8.52 2.72
N ALA A 134 -0.40 -8.20 3.00
CA ALA A 134 0.09 -7.99 4.36
C ALA A 134 -0.48 -6.72 5.01
N ILE A 135 -0.80 -5.69 4.21
CA ILE A 135 -1.24 -4.38 4.69
C ILE A 135 -2.77 -4.24 4.70
N VAL A 136 -3.49 -4.80 3.73
CA VAL A 136 -4.96 -4.71 3.63
C VAL A 136 -5.70 -4.97 4.96
N PRO A 137 -5.34 -5.96 5.80
CA PRO A 137 -6.05 -6.21 7.06
C PRO A 137 -6.02 -5.04 8.06
N ILE A 138 -5.00 -4.18 8.00
CA ILE A 138 -4.81 -3.02 8.89
C ILE A 138 -5.35 -1.71 8.32
N ILE A 139 -5.73 -1.68 7.05
CA ILE A 139 -6.32 -0.49 6.41
C ILE A 139 -7.71 -0.22 7.03
N PRO A 140 -8.02 1.05 7.37
CA PRO A 140 -9.35 1.45 7.85
C PRO A 140 -10.42 1.24 6.77
N GLN A 141 -11.68 1.09 7.19
CA GLN A 141 -12.79 1.08 6.24
C GLN A 141 -13.02 2.48 5.66
N ASN A 142 -13.57 2.54 4.44
CA ASN A 142 -13.91 3.80 3.76
C ASN A 142 -14.85 4.71 4.59
N SER A 143 -15.65 4.14 5.50
CA SER A 143 -16.50 4.90 6.43
C SER A 143 -15.70 5.71 7.47
N VAL A 144 -14.52 5.23 7.85
CA VAL A 144 -13.63 5.88 8.83
C VAL A 144 -12.60 6.76 8.12
N PHE A 145 -12.11 6.31 6.97
CA PHE A 145 -11.10 7.00 6.20
C PHE A 145 -11.48 6.95 4.71
N PRO A 146 -12.22 7.94 4.20
CA PRO A 146 -12.87 7.92 2.88
C PRO A 146 -11.89 8.27 1.74
N TYR A 147 -10.68 7.70 1.78
CA TYR A 147 -9.63 7.97 0.82
C TYR A 147 -9.25 6.71 0.06
N THR A 148 -9.02 6.88 -1.22
CA THR A 148 -8.25 5.92 -2.00
C THR A 148 -6.78 6.09 -1.64
N ILE A 149 -6.11 5.00 -1.34
CA ILE A 149 -4.72 4.98 -0.91
C ILE A 149 -3.90 4.26 -1.98
N ARG A 150 -2.91 4.96 -2.52
CA ARG A 150 -1.90 4.37 -3.40
C ARG A 150 -0.55 4.45 -2.74
N ILE A 151 0.13 3.31 -2.62
CA ILE A 151 1.52 3.23 -2.17
C ILE A 151 2.37 2.77 -3.35
N VAL A 152 3.45 3.49 -3.61
CA VAL A 152 4.50 3.07 -4.54
C VAL A 152 5.76 2.80 -3.72
N SER A 153 6.26 1.57 -3.81
CA SER A 153 7.51 1.15 -3.19
C SER A 153 8.59 0.97 -4.25
N ASP A 154 9.52 1.90 -4.29
CA ASP A 154 10.72 1.83 -5.13
C ASP A 154 11.86 1.20 -4.32
N ILE A 155 12.38 0.08 -4.81
CA ILE A 155 13.52 -0.59 -4.18
C ILE A 155 14.81 0.08 -4.66
N LEU A 156 15.56 0.66 -3.72
CA LEU A 156 16.79 1.38 -4.03
C LEU A 156 18.04 0.51 -3.86
N GLU A 157 17.97 -0.49 -2.97
CA GLU A 157 19.03 -1.47 -2.70
C GLU A 157 18.38 -2.83 -2.38
N SER A 158 18.99 -3.94 -2.81
CA SER A 158 18.45 -5.28 -2.57
C SER A 158 19.51 -6.36 -2.42
N ASN A 159 19.87 -6.66 -1.18
CA ASN A 159 20.58 -7.89 -0.78
C ASN A 159 19.76 -8.72 0.23
N GLY A 160 18.48 -8.95 -0.06
CA GLY A 160 17.58 -9.65 0.84
C GLY A 160 16.13 -9.45 0.43
N SER A 161 15.19 -9.76 1.32
CA SER A 161 13.77 -9.63 1.00
C SER A 161 13.31 -8.17 1.00
N SER A 162 13.42 -7.55 -0.18
CA SER A 162 12.86 -6.24 -0.51
C SER A 162 11.34 -6.21 -0.38
N SER A 163 10.65 -7.32 -0.65
CA SER A 163 9.19 -7.42 -0.43
C SER A 163 8.78 -7.18 1.04
N MET A 164 9.62 -7.59 2.01
CA MET A 164 9.37 -7.34 3.42
C MET A 164 9.80 -5.93 3.85
N ALA A 165 10.84 -5.38 3.23
CA ALA A 165 11.17 -3.96 3.37
C ALA A 165 10.01 -3.06 2.89
N THR A 166 9.35 -3.43 1.79
CA THR A 166 8.15 -2.75 1.30
C THR A 166 7.00 -2.77 2.30
N VAL A 167 6.76 -3.88 3.02
CA VAL A 167 5.73 -3.93 4.06
C VAL A 167 6.04 -2.95 5.20
N CYS A 168 7.29 -2.91 5.64
CA CYS A 168 7.72 -1.98 6.70
C CYS A 168 7.62 -0.52 6.23
N GLY A 169 8.13 -0.21 5.04
CA GLY A 169 8.06 1.14 4.45
C GLY A 169 6.63 1.59 4.18
N ALA A 170 5.78 0.71 3.65
CA ALA A 170 4.35 1.01 3.43
C ALA A 170 3.62 1.32 4.75
N THR A 171 3.91 0.57 5.81
CA THR A 171 3.35 0.84 7.14
C THR A 171 3.78 2.22 7.65
N LEU A 172 5.06 2.55 7.52
CA LEU A 172 5.58 3.85 7.95
C LEU A 172 5.01 5.00 7.11
N SER A 173 4.86 4.84 5.79
CA SER A 173 4.28 5.88 4.94
C SER A 173 2.79 6.09 5.20
N LEU A 174 2.04 5.04 5.56
CA LEU A 174 0.66 5.13 6.07
C LEU A 174 0.59 5.96 7.34
N MET A 175 1.46 5.67 8.30
CA MET A 175 1.52 6.40 9.57
C MET A 175 1.94 7.85 9.38
N ASP A 176 2.94 8.10 8.51
CA ASP A 176 3.41 9.44 8.16
C ASP A 176 2.33 10.28 7.47
N ALA A 177 1.51 9.66 6.63
CA ALA A 177 0.36 10.31 5.99
C ALA A 177 -0.84 10.53 6.92
N GLY A 178 -0.76 10.13 8.19
CA GLY A 178 -1.87 10.25 9.14
C GLY A 178 -3.03 9.29 8.91
N VAL A 179 -2.80 8.17 8.21
CA VAL A 179 -3.83 7.16 8.01
C VAL A 179 -4.08 6.41 9.33
N PRO A 180 -5.33 6.32 9.81
CA PRO A 180 -5.67 5.66 11.07
C PRO A 180 -5.66 4.13 10.92
N ILE A 181 -4.47 3.55 10.77
CA ILE A 181 -4.28 2.10 10.68
C ILE A 181 -4.58 1.40 12.02
N LYS A 182 -5.07 0.16 11.97
CA LYS A 182 -5.43 -0.61 13.17
C LYS A 182 -4.23 -0.95 14.06
N ALA A 183 -3.07 -1.20 13.45
CA ALA A 183 -1.80 -1.50 14.11
C ALA A 183 -0.65 -1.45 13.09
N PRO A 184 0.58 -1.11 13.49
CA PRO A 184 1.74 -1.23 12.63
C PRO A 184 2.05 -2.70 12.31
N VAL A 185 2.49 -2.95 11.08
CA VAL A 185 2.85 -4.26 10.53
C VAL A 185 4.30 -4.24 10.06
N ALA A 186 5.07 -5.27 10.40
CA ALA A 186 6.42 -5.46 9.88
C ALA A 186 6.54 -6.80 9.18
N GLY A 187 7.50 -6.90 8.27
CA GLY A 187 7.84 -8.11 7.53
C GLY A 187 9.25 -8.61 7.82
N ILE A 188 9.41 -9.93 7.89
CA ILE A 188 10.72 -10.59 7.95
C ILE A 188 10.76 -11.75 6.95
N ALA A 189 11.93 -11.99 6.38
CA ALA A 189 12.20 -13.15 5.55
C ALA A 189 13.14 -14.11 6.28
N MET A 190 12.79 -15.38 6.25
CA MET A 190 13.44 -16.45 6.96
C MET A 190 13.93 -17.49 5.96
N GLY A 191 15.05 -18.12 6.27
CA GLY A 191 15.62 -19.19 5.48
C GLY A 191 15.73 -20.48 6.28
N LEU A 192 15.82 -21.60 5.56
CA LEU A 192 16.18 -22.88 6.14
C LEU A 192 17.24 -23.56 5.29
N VAL A 193 18.22 -24.16 5.94
CA VAL A 193 19.10 -25.16 5.33
C VAL A 193 18.94 -26.44 6.15
N ALA A 194 18.71 -27.56 5.47
CA ALA A 194 18.56 -28.87 6.09
C ALA A 194 19.31 -29.96 5.32
N GLU A 195 20.02 -30.83 6.03
CA GLU A 195 20.79 -31.95 5.45
C GLU A 195 20.89 -33.08 6.47
N ASP A 196 20.68 -34.34 6.05
CA ASP A 196 20.84 -35.55 6.88
C ASP A 196 20.15 -35.50 8.27
N GLY A 197 19.04 -34.76 8.39
CA GLY A 197 18.28 -34.61 9.64
C GLY A 197 18.71 -33.44 10.53
N GLU A 198 19.81 -32.76 10.20
CA GLU A 198 20.22 -31.49 10.82
C GLU A 198 19.60 -30.31 10.08
N PHE A 199 19.31 -29.22 10.79
CA PHE A 199 18.75 -28.02 10.19
C PHE A 199 19.10 -26.73 10.93
N VAL A 200 19.17 -25.64 10.18
CA VAL A 200 19.42 -24.28 10.68
C VAL A 200 18.41 -23.31 10.07
N VAL A 201 17.82 -22.46 10.92
CA VAL A 201 16.87 -21.42 10.53
C VAL A 201 17.57 -20.07 10.57
N PHE A 202 17.52 -19.33 9.47
CA PHE A 202 18.07 -17.99 9.34
C PHE A 202 16.98 -16.93 9.48
N SER A 203 17.25 -15.92 10.31
CA SER A 203 16.52 -14.65 10.35
C SER A 203 17.12 -13.67 9.36
N ASP A 204 16.24 -12.91 8.69
CA ASP A 204 16.63 -11.81 7.82
C ASP A 204 17.67 -12.23 6.77
N ILE A 205 17.26 -13.15 5.89
CA ILE A 205 18.12 -13.76 4.88
C ILE A 205 18.70 -12.74 3.89
N ILE A 206 19.93 -13.00 3.47
CA ILE A 206 20.57 -12.33 2.32
C ILE A 206 20.29 -13.09 1.02
N GLY A 207 20.51 -12.44 -0.13
CA GLY A 207 20.18 -13.02 -1.44
C GLY A 207 20.88 -14.36 -1.71
N LEU A 208 22.12 -14.52 -1.25
CA LEU A 208 22.87 -15.77 -1.40
C LEU A 208 22.27 -16.90 -0.55
N GLU A 209 21.79 -16.61 0.66
CA GLU A 209 21.16 -17.60 1.55
C GLU A 209 19.81 -18.07 1.01
N ASP A 210 19.03 -17.17 0.42
CA ASP A 210 17.81 -17.53 -0.31
C ASP A 210 18.14 -18.45 -1.49
N HIS A 211 19.16 -18.12 -2.27
CA HIS A 211 19.55 -18.90 -3.44
C HIS A 211 19.93 -20.35 -3.07
N VAL A 212 20.77 -20.53 -2.04
CA VAL A 212 21.28 -21.85 -1.62
C VAL A 212 20.39 -22.58 -0.62
N GLY A 213 19.44 -21.89 0.00
CA GLY A 213 18.54 -22.41 1.03
C GLY A 213 17.45 -23.33 0.49
N ASP A 214 16.90 -24.15 1.36
CA ASP A 214 15.87 -25.16 1.08
C ASP A 214 14.44 -24.63 1.28
N MET A 215 14.30 -23.49 1.97
CA MET A 215 13.04 -22.79 2.17
C MET A 215 13.26 -21.28 2.19
N ASP A 216 12.43 -20.53 1.46
CA ASP A 216 12.20 -19.10 1.66
C ASP A 216 10.84 -18.91 2.34
N PHE A 217 10.85 -18.28 3.50
CA PHE A 217 9.67 -18.09 4.32
C PHE A 217 9.51 -16.65 4.75
N LYS A 218 8.52 -15.97 4.17
CA LYS A 218 8.22 -14.56 4.44
C LYS A 218 7.01 -14.46 5.35
N VAL A 219 7.16 -13.72 6.45
CA VAL A 219 6.11 -13.51 7.45
C VAL A 219 5.94 -12.03 7.69
N ALA A 220 4.71 -11.54 7.52
CA ALA A 220 4.33 -10.18 7.86
C ALA A 220 3.20 -10.17 8.90
N GLY A 221 3.23 -9.20 9.80
CA GLY A 221 2.21 -9.07 10.83
C GLY A 221 2.45 -7.98 11.84
N SER A 222 1.48 -7.80 12.72
CA SER A 222 1.58 -6.91 13.87
C SER A 222 2.06 -7.66 15.12
N LYS A 223 2.11 -6.96 16.26
CA LYS A 223 2.32 -7.56 17.59
C LYS A 223 1.24 -8.60 17.94
N LYS A 224 0.01 -8.39 17.46
CA LYS A 224 -1.16 -9.24 17.82
C LYS A 224 -1.29 -10.49 16.97
N GLY A 225 -0.73 -10.50 15.76
CA GLY A 225 -0.92 -11.62 14.84
C GLY A 225 -0.26 -11.42 13.49
N ILE A 226 -0.35 -12.46 12.67
CA ILE A 226 0.20 -12.50 11.32
C ILE A 226 -0.86 -12.00 10.34
N THR A 227 -0.47 -11.14 9.39
CA THR A 227 -1.35 -10.63 8.33
C THR A 227 -1.13 -11.35 7.01
N ALA A 228 0.11 -11.76 6.70
CA ALA A 228 0.42 -12.54 5.52
C ALA A 228 1.58 -13.51 5.76
N ILE A 229 1.52 -14.64 5.06
CA ILE A 229 2.58 -15.66 5.00
C ILE A 229 2.78 -16.04 3.53
N GLN A 230 4.03 -16.14 3.11
CA GLN A 230 4.43 -16.80 1.87
C GLN A 230 5.53 -17.81 2.20
N MET A 231 5.43 -19.00 1.62
CA MET A 231 6.40 -20.07 1.83
C MET A 231 6.69 -20.75 0.49
N ASP A 232 7.96 -20.76 0.11
CA ASP A 232 8.47 -21.48 -1.06
C ASP A 232 9.42 -22.58 -0.57
N LEU A 233 9.01 -23.84 -0.75
CA LEU A 233 9.76 -25.02 -0.35
C LEU A 233 10.49 -25.62 -1.56
N LYS A 234 11.80 -25.86 -1.42
CA LYS A 234 12.62 -26.53 -2.45
C LYS A 234 12.85 -28.01 -2.17
N ILE A 235 12.55 -28.48 -0.95
CA ILE A 235 12.71 -29.87 -0.52
C ILE A 235 11.40 -30.45 0.03
N ALA A 236 11.26 -31.77 -0.05
CA ALA A 236 10.21 -32.49 0.65
C ALA A 236 10.64 -32.82 2.09
N GLY A 237 9.68 -32.97 3.01
CA GLY A 237 9.94 -33.55 4.34
C GLY A 237 10.24 -32.58 5.47
N ILE A 238 9.81 -31.31 5.38
CA ILE A 238 9.91 -30.37 6.52
C ILE A 238 8.90 -30.77 7.59
N SER A 239 9.40 -31.06 8.81
CA SER A 239 8.55 -31.41 9.94
C SER A 239 7.81 -30.18 10.51
N MET A 240 6.67 -30.42 11.14
CA MET A 240 5.91 -29.36 11.82
C MET A 240 6.71 -28.66 12.93
N ASP A 241 7.68 -29.35 13.52
CA ASP A 241 8.53 -28.78 14.56
C ASP A 241 9.51 -27.75 13.99
N ILE A 242 10.03 -27.98 12.79
CA ILE A 242 10.87 -27.00 12.06
C ILE A 242 10.05 -25.76 11.74
N ILE A 243 8.83 -25.94 11.21
CA ILE A 243 7.92 -24.82 10.90
C ILE A 243 7.60 -24.02 12.17
N ARG A 244 7.31 -24.69 13.29
CA ARG A 244 7.04 -24.02 14.57
C ARG A 244 8.24 -23.22 15.07
N LYS A 245 9.46 -23.77 14.95
CA LYS A 245 10.69 -23.05 15.30
C LYS A 245 10.92 -21.84 14.40
N ALA A 246 10.72 -22.00 13.09
CA ALA A 246 10.85 -20.91 12.12
C ALA A 246 9.85 -19.78 12.39
N LEU A 247 8.58 -20.12 12.65
CA LEU A 247 7.55 -19.14 13.01
C LEU A 247 7.85 -18.40 14.31
N LYS A 248 8.38 -19.10 15.33
CA LYS A 248 8.77 -18.47 16.60
C LYS A 248 9.92 -17.48 16.40
N GLN A 249 10.97 -17.88 15.69
CA GLN A 249 12.09 -17.01 15.37
C GLN A 249 11.66 -15.83 14.48
N ALA A 250 10.75 -16.06 13.54
CA ALA A 250 10.15 -15.00 12.72
C ALA A 250 9.31 -14.02 13.55
N TYR A 251 8.61 -14.50 14.58
CA TYR A 251 7.86 -13.65 15.51
C TYR A 251 8.81 -12.74 16.30
N GLU A 252 9.86 -13.29 16.89
CA GLU A 252 10.87 -12.54 17.64
C GLU A 252 11.55 -11.49 16.74
N GLY A 253 11.94 -11.89 15.53
CA GLY A 253 12.53 -10.97 14.57
C GLY A 253 11.58 -9.87 14.09
N ARG A 254 10.31 -10.21 13.85
CA ARG A 254 9.28 -9.23 13.49
C ARG A 254 9.04 -8.22 14.61
N LEU A 255 9.02 -8.66 15.87
CA LEU A 255 8.90 -7.75 17.02
C LEU A 255 10.09 -6.81 17.15
N HIS A 256 11.31 -7.30 16.87
CA HIS A 256 12.49 -6.45 16.84
C HIS A 256 12.38 -5.34 15.78
N ILE A 257 11.96 -5.70 14.56
CA ILE A 257 11.75 -4.73 13.47
C ILE A 257 10.65 -3.73 13.84
N LEU A 258 9.52 -4.21 14.40
CA LEU A 258 8.45 -3.33 14.89
C LEU A 258 8.95 -2.36 15.95
N GLY A 259 9.78 -2.80 16.90
CA GLY A 259 10.36 -1.92 17.91
C GLY A 259 11.22 -0.80 17.32
N LYS A 260 11.98 -1.09 16.24
CA LYS A 260 12.73 -0.08 15.49
C LYS A 260 11.80 0.89 14.76
N MET A 261 10.73 0.39 14.16
CA MET A 261 9.69 1.22 13.51
C MET A 261 8.99 2.15 14.51
N GLU A 262 8.59 1.63 15.66
CA GLU A 262 7.96 2.42 16.74
C GLU A 262 8.91 3.46 17.32
N SER A 263 10.22 3.19 17.33
CA SER A 263 11.22 4.18 17.76
C SER A 263 11.33 5.35 16.78
N ALA A 264 11.12 5.11 15.49
CA ALA A 264 11.18 6.15 14.45
C ALA A 264 9.86 6.92 14.33
N LEU A 265 8.72 6.22 14.41
CA LEU A 265 7.38 6.80 14.37
C LEU A 265 6.44 5.98 15.27
N PRO A 266 6.21 6.42 16.53
CA PRO A 266 5.44 5.64 17.51
C PRO A 266 3.97 5.43 17.14
N GLU A 267 3.34 6.45 16.56
CA GLU A 267 1.92 6.47 16.24
C GLU A 267 1.68 7.18 14.90
N PRO A 268 0.57 6.89 14.20
CA PRO A 268 0.16 7.67 13.03
C PRO A 268 0.08 9.16 13.36
N ARG A 269 0.42 10.03 12.41
CA ARG A 269 0.27 11.49 12.60
C ARG A 269 -1.20 11.83 12.86
N ALA A 270 -1.42 12.75 13.81
CA ALA A 270 -2.78 13.14 14.23
C ALA A 270 -3.55 13.92 13.16
N SER A 271 -2.85 14.61 12.27
CA SER A 271 -3.42 15.40 11.19
C SER A 271 -2.94 14.90 9.84
N LEU A 272 -3.80 15.02 8.83
CA LEU A 272 -3.41 14.83 7.45
C LEU A 272 -2.35 15.87 7.02
N PRO A 273 -1.45 15.52 6.09
CA PRO A 273 -0.50 16.45 5.49
C PRO A 273 -1.19 17.67 4.88
N GLU A 274 -0.48 18.81 4.84
CA GLU A 274 -1.01 20.07 4.30
C GLU A 274 -1.45 19.95 2.83
N HIS A 275 -0.71 19.18 2.04
CA HIS A 275 -1.00 18.96 0.63
C HIS A 275 -1.99 17.81 0.37
N ALA A 276 -2.43 17.10 1.42
CA ALA A 276 -3.41 16.06 1.27
C ALA A 276 -4.80 16.66 1.08
N PRO A 277 -5.58 16.18 0.10
CA PRO A 277 -6.91 16.71 -0.12
C PRO A 277 -7.79 16.46 1.10
N ARG A 278 -8.55 17.47 1.53
CA ARG A 278 -9.55 17.31 2.59
C ARG A 278 -10.87 16.91 1.96
N ILE A 279 -11.48 15.87 2.51
CA ILE A 279 -12.77 15.35 2.05
C ILE A 279 -13.85 15.77 3.03
N ILE A 280 -14.82 16.55 2.56
CA ILE A 280 -16.08 16.79 3.28
C ILE A 280 -17.12 15.83 2.71
N ILE A 281 -17.75 15.05 3.59
CA ILE A 281 -18.84 14.15 3.23
C ILE A 281 -20.16 14.85 3.52
N VAL A 282 -21.00 14.97 2.49
CA VAL A 282 -22.37 15.44 2.60
C VAL A 282 -23.30 14.30 2.25
N GLU A 283 -24.15 13.89 3.18
CA GLU A 283 -25.21 12.91 2.91
C GLU A 283 -26.40 13.59 2.25
N VAL A 284 -26.83 13.00 1.14
CA VAL A 284 -27.90 13.49 0.27
C VAL A 284 -28.91 12.36 0.02
N PRO A 285 -30.22 12.62 0.08
CA PRO A 285 -31.23 11.62 -0.29
C PRO A 285 -31.02 11.12 -1.73
N LYS A 286 -31.10 9.79 -1.94
CA LYS A 286 -30.83 9.15 -3.24
C LYS A 286 -31.63 9.75 -4.40
N GLU A 287 -32.86 10.15 -4.13
CA GLU A 287 -33.77 10.76 -5.11
C GLU A 287 -33.25 12.11 -5.65
N LYS A 288 -32.43 12.83 -4.88
CA LYS A 288 -31.92 14.16 -5.22
C LYS A 288 -30.50 14.16 -5.77
N ILE A 289 -29.85 13.01 -5.88
CA ILE A 289 -28.53 12.89 -6.50
C ILE A 289 -28.56 13.46 -7.92
N GLY A 290 -29.63 13.18 -8.67
CA GLY A 290 -29.82 13.71 -10.02
C GLY A 290 -29.87 15.24 -10.10
N GLU A 291 -30.40 15.93 -9.08
CA GLU A 291 -30.44 17.39 -9.01
C GLU A 291 -29.05 17.98 -8.75
N VAL A 292 -28.26 17.32 -7.88
CA VAL A 292 -26.88 17.71 -7.59
C VAL A 292 -25.99 17.52 -8.82
N ILE A 293 -26.12 16.41 -9.54
CA ILE A 293 -25.38 16.15 -10.79
C ILE A 293 -25.80 17.14 -11.89
N GLY A 294 -27.12 17.31 -12.05
CA GLY A 294 -27.72 18.08 -13.13
C GLY A 294 -27.59 17.41 -14.50
N PRO A 295 -28.21 17.98 -15.56
CA PRO A 295 -28.20 17.39 -16.89
C PRO A 295 -26.76 17.32 -17.46
N GLY A 296 -26.24 16.10 -17.59
CA GLY A 296 -24.89 15.83 -18.09
C GLY A 296 -23.76 16.26 -17.16
N GLY A 297 -24.01 16.39 -15.85
CA GLY A 297 -22.99 16.81 -14.87
C GLY A 297 -22.72 18.31 -14.85
N LYS A 298 -23.58 19.13 -15.49
CA LYS A 298 -23.39 20.59 -15.58
C LYS A 298 -23.44 21.28 -14.22
N THR A 299 -24.30 20.83 -13.31
CA THR A 299 -24.45 21.45 -11.99
C THR A 299 -23.19 21.23 -11.16
N ILE A 300 -22.66 20.00 -11.09
CA ILE A 300 -21.39 19.70 -10.42
C ILE A 300 -20.24 20.53 -10.99
N ARG A 301 -20.10 20.59 -12.32
CA ARG A 301 -19.06 21.40 -12.97
C ARG A 301 -19.19 22.88 -12.62
N GLY A 302 -20.42 23.40 -12.56
CA GLY A 302 -20.69 24.77 -12.13
C GLY A 302 -20.31 25.02 -10.68
N ILE A 303 -20.60 24.08 -9.77
CA ILE A 303 -20.19 24.19 -8.36
C ILE A 303 -18.67 24.20 -8.25
N ILE A 304 -17.98 23.30 -8.96
CA ILE A 304 -16.51 23.23 -9.00
C ILE A 304 -15.92 24.56 -9.48
N GLU A 305 -16.43 25.10 -10.58
CA GLU A 305 -15.97 26.37 -11.16
C GLU A 305 -16.23 27.58 -10.24
N GLN A 306 -17.37 27.60 -9.53
CA GLN A 306 -17.71 28.68 -8.61
C GLN A 306 -16.94 28.65 -7.29
N THR A 307 -16.64 27.47 -6.78
CA THR A 307 -16.07 27.28 -5.44
C THR A 307 -14.57 27.06 -5.46
N GLY A 308 -14.01 26.67 -6.61
CA GLY A 308 -12.59 26.34 -6.76
C GLY A 308 -12.18 25.03 -6.08
N VAL A 309 -13.14 24.20 -5.67
CA VAL A 309 -12.85 22.86 -5.13
C VAL A 309 -12.23 21.98 -6.21
N GLU A 310 -11.33 21.09 -5.84
CA GLU A 310 -10.58 20.29 -6.82
C GLU A 310 -11.47 19.26 -7.51
N LYS A 311 -12.39 18.66 -6.75
CA LYS A 311 -13.26 17.59 -7.24
C LYS A 311 -14.51 17.46 -6.38
N ILE A 312 -15.61 17.05 -7.00
CA ILE A 312 -16.81 16.60 -6.31
C ILE A 312 -17.18 15.25 -6.92
N ASP A 313 -17.13 14.20 -6.10
CA ASP A 313 -17.50 12.84 -6.48
C ASP A 313 -18.77 12.42 -5.73
N ILE A 314 -19.60 11.58 -6.35
CA ILE A 314 -20.85 11.09 -5.75
C ILE A 314 -20.85 9.57 -5.79
N SER A 315 -21.19 8.95 -4.66
CA SER A 315 -21.51 7.52 -4.59
C SER A 315 -23.01 7.33 -4.76
N ASP A 316 -23.41 6.82 -5.93
CA ASP A 316 -24.82 6.56 -6.28
C ASP A 316 -25.46 5.50 -5.35
N GLU A 317 -24.67 4.58 -4.82
CA GLU A 317 -25.14 3.50 -3.95
C GLU A 317 -25.49 3.99 -2.54
N ASP A 318 -24.75 4.96 -2.02
CA ASP A 318 -24.85 5.42 -0.63
C ASP A 318 -25.51 6.79 -0.47
N GLY A 319 -25.64 7.57 -1.55
CA GLY A 319 -26.11 8.96 -1.47
C GLY A 319 -25.11 9.91 -0.80
N LYS A 320 -23.82 9.56 -0.84
CA LYS A 320 -22.75 10.39 -0.27
C LYS A 320 -22.10 11.22 -1.36
N VAL A 321 -22.01 12.52 -1.11
CA VAL A 321 -21.27 13.48 -1.93
C VAL A 321 -19.95 13.79 -1.24
N TYR A 322 -18.85 13.52 -1.93
CA TYR A 322 -17.49 13.75 -1.48
C TYR A 322 -16.97 15.02 -2.13
N ILE A 323 -16.75 16.06 -1.32
CA ILE A 323 -16.22 17.36 -1.76
C ILE A 323 -14.75 17.40 -1.40
N LEU A 324 -13.88 17.54 -2.41
CA LEU A 324 -12.44 17.62 -2.23
C LEU A 324 -11.93 19.04 -2.38
N SER A 325 -11.17 19.48 -1.38
CA SER A 325 -10.49 20.76 -1.44
C SER A 325 -9.24 20.75 -0.58
N ASN A 326 -8.22 21.49 -1.03
CA ASN A 326 -7.08 21.85 -0.19
C ASN A 326 -7.37 23.09 0.68
N ASP A 327 -8.39 23.88 0.33
CA ASP A 327 -8.85 25.02 1.11
C ASP A 327 -10.17 24.73 1.84
N ALA A 328 -10.20 25.04 3.14
CA ALA A 328 -11.35 24.81 4.00
C ALA A 328 -12.53 25.75 3.67
N GLU A 329 -12.25 26.99 3.23
CA GLU A 329 -13.31 27.94 2.89
C GLU A 329 -14.03 27.54 1.59
N SER A 330 -13.28 27.19 0.54
CA SER A 330 -13.82 26.61 -0.70
C SER A 330 -14.67 25.36 -0.43
N ALA A 331 -14.19 24.48 0.45
CA ALA A 331 -14.91 23.25 0.81
C ALA A 331 -16.25 23.55 1.50
N ALA A 332 -16.25 24.46 2.48
CA ALA A 332 -17.47 24.86 3.20
C ALA A 332 -18.47 25.57 2.27
N HIS A 333 -17.98 26.35 1.31
CA HIS A 333 -18.83 26.99 0.31
C HIS A 333 -19.51 25.96 -0.60
N ALA A 334 -18.76 24.97 -1.10
CA ALA A 334 -19.31 23.87 -1.88
C ALA A 334 -20.31 23.03 -1.08
N GLU A 335 -20.01 22.72 0.18
CA GLU A 335 -20.95 22.02 1.08
C GLU A 335 -22.26 22.79 1.21
N LYS A 336 -22.20 24.10 1.41
CA LYS A 336 -23.40 24.94 1.55
C LYS A 336 -24.25 24.92 0.27
N ILE A 337 -23.64 24.95 -0.91
CA ILE A 337 -24.36 24.87 -2.17
C ILE A 337 -25.03 23.51 -2.33
N VAL A 338 -24.30 22.41 -2.09
CA VAL A 338 -24.84 21.04 -2.17
C VAL A 338 -26.00 20.84 -1.18
N ARG A 339 -25.88 21.36 0.05
CA ARG A 339 -26.97 21.33 1.03
C ARG A 339 -28.18 22.15 0.58
N SER A 340 -27.97 23.34 0.00
CA SER A 340 -29.07 24.18 -0.47
C SER A 340 -29.87 23.56 -1.63
N LEU A 341 -29.20 22.83 -2.53
CA LEU A 341 -29.84 22.10 -3.62
C LEU A 341 -30.68 20.92 -3.11
N THR A 342 -30.26 20.32 -2.00
CA THR A 342 -30.90 19.13 -1.43
C THR A 342 -31.92 19.47 -0.34
N GLU A 343 -32.01 20.74 0.04
CA GLU A 343 -32.93 21.23 1.04
C GLU A 343 -34.39 21.16 0.56
N GLU A 344 -35.28 20.83 1.49
CA GLU A 344 -36.72 20.82 1.26
C GLU A 344 -37.37 21.97 2.02
N ALA A 345 -38.44 22.50 1.45
CA ALA A 345 -39.27 23.50 2.11
C ALA A 345 -40.01 22.81 3.28
N VAL A 346 -39.55 23.05 4.49
CA VAL A 346 -40.17 22.54 5.72
C VAL A 346 -41.29 23.48 6.12
N ILE A 347 -42.47 22.92 6.35
CA ILE A 347 -43.64 23.68 6.82
C ILE A 347 -43.29 24.33 8.17
N GLY A 348 -43.43 25.66 8.25
CA GLY A 348 -43.16 26.44 9.45
C GLY A 348 -41.74 27.03 9.57
N LYS A 349 -40.83 26.72 8.65
CA LYS A 349 -39.51 27.37 8.58
C LYS A 349 -39.61 28.69 7.80
N THR A 350 -38.96 29.74 8.30
CA THR A 350 -38.90 31.03 7.60
C THR A 350 -37.77 31.00 6.57
N TYR A 351 -38.09 31.30 5.32
CA TYR A 351 -37.13 31.37 4.21
C TYR A 351 -36.99 32.81 3.72
N MET A 352 -35.77 33.19 3.34
CA MET A 352 -35.51 34.48 2.68
C MET A 352 -35.34 34.21 1.20
N GLY A 353 -36.25 34.74 0.38
CA GLY A 353 -36.30 34.45 -1.05
C GLY A 353 -36.36 35.70 -1.91
N THR A 354 -36.04 35.54 -3.19
CA THR A 354 -36.08 36.63 -4.17
C THR A 354 -37.36 36.55 -4.99
N VAL A 355 -38.05 37.68 -5.16
CA VAL A 355 -39.27 37.74 -5.98
C VAL A 355 -38.90 37.55 -7.45
N LYS A 356 -39.40 36.48 -8.07
CA LYS A 356 -39.17 36.19 -9.51
C LYS A 356 -40.23 36.83 -10.38
N ARG A 357 -41.49 36.72 -9.95
CA ARG A 357 -42.66 37.15 -10.71
C ARG A 357 -43.76 37.63 -9.79
N ILE A 358 -44.46 38.66 -10.21
CA ILE A 358 -45.63 39.21 -9.53
C ILE A 358 -46.82 39.00 -10.47
N GLU A 359 -47.90 38.44 -9.94
CA GLU A 359 -49.18 38.20 -10.64
C GLU A 359 -50.31 38.84 -9.81
N ASP A 360 -51.48 39.01 -10.41
CA ASP A 360 -52.62 39.69 -9.75
C ASP A 360 -53.10 38.99 -8.45
N TYR A 361 -52.78 37.70 -8.27
CA TYR A 361 -53.17 36.89 -7.12
C TYR A 361 -52.02 36.58 -6.14
N GLY A 362 -50.82 37.13 -6.36
CA GLY A 362 -49.69 36.88 -5.47
C GLY A 362 -48.32 37.10 -6.07
N ALA A 363 -47.29 36.95 -5.25
CA ALA A 363 -45.89 36.98 -5.66
C ALA A 363 -45.29 35.56 -5.63
N PHE A 364 -44.64 35.16 -6.72
CA PHE A 364 -43.83 33.96 -6.76
C PHE A 364 -42.42 34.30 -6.27
N ILE A 365 -42.05 33.73 -5.14
CA ILE A 365 -40.78 33.98 -4.44
C ILE A 365 -39.95 32.70 -4.52
N GLU A 366 -38.75 32.76 -5.10
CA GLU A 366 -37.82 31.64 -5.08
C GLU A 366 -37.28 31.48 -3.66
N ILE A 367 -37.73 30.43 -2.96
CA ILE A 367 -37.38 30.16 -1.56
C ILE A 367 -36.17 29.22 -1.43
N LEU A 368 -35.97 28.35 -2.42
CA LEU A 368 -34.82 27.46 -2.58
C LEU A 368 -34.49 27.39 -4.08
N PRO A 369 -33.26 27.05 -4.48
CA PRO A 369 -32.88 26.98 -5.89
C PRO A 369 -33.85 26.09 -6.69
N GLY A 370 -34.58 26.68 -7.64
CA GLY A 370 -35.57 25.97 -8.47
C GLY A 370 -36.91 25.63 -7.78
N LYS A 371 -37.17 26.12 -6.56
CA LYS A 371 -38.47 25.99 -5.88
C LYS A 371 -39.06 27.35 -5.57
N ASP A 372 -40.20 27.62 -6.20
CA ASP A 372 -40.97 28.84 -5.99
C ASP A 372 -42.09 28.61 -4.97
N GLY A 373 -42.19 29.51 -3.99
CA GLY A 373 -43.33 29.64 -3.09
C GLY A 373 -44.27 30.75 -3.59
N LEU A 374 -45.57 30.49 -3.59
CA LEU A 374 -46.58 31.52 -3.84
C LEU A 374 -46.90 32.24 -2.54
N LEU A 375 -46.60 33.54 -2.48
CA LEU A 375 -47.13 34.45 -1.47
C LEU A 375 -48.46 35.01 -1.99
N HIS A 376 -49.57 34.43 -1.52
CA HIS A 376 -50.91 34.90 -1.87
C HIS A 376 -51.17 36.30 -1.28
N VAL A 377 -51.90 37.14 -2.03
CA VAL A 377 -52.35 38.49 -1.60
C VAL A 377 -53.30 38.44 -0.40
#